data_AF-A0AA35R8K1-F1
#
_entry.id   AF-A0AA35R8K1-F1
#
_cell.length_a   1.000
_cell.length_b   1.000
_cell.length_c   1.000
_cell.angle_alpha   90.00
_cell.angle_beta   90.00
_cell.angle_gamma   90.00
#
_symmetry.space_group_name_H-M   'P 1'
#
loop_
_entity.id
_entity.type
_entity.pdbx_description
1 polymer ?
#
loop_
_entity_poly.entity_id
_entity_poly.type
_entity_poly.pdbx_seq_one_letter_code
_entity_poly.pdbx_strand_id
1 'polypeptide(L)'
;MMSWRRILLLCIAITVHNIPEGLAVGVGFGAIGKTPSATLESARNLAIGIGIQNFPEGLAVSLPLRAAGMGVWKSLWYGQLSGMVEPLAGLFGTIAVVVAEPLLPYALSFAAGAMVYVVLDDLVPEANQCGNGKLSSVAAVFGFIVMMSLDVGLG
;
A
#
# COMPACT_ATOMS: atom_id res chain seq x y z
N MET A 1 -5.68 -7.87 22.50
CA MET A 1 -5.18 -6.47 22.45
C MET A 1 -3.81 -6.50 21.82
N MET A 2 -3.61 -5.85 20.66
CA MET A 2 -2.27 -5.75 20.07
C MET A 2 -1.33 -5.07 21.05
N SER A 3 -0.12 -5.62 21.20
CA SER A 3 0.94 -4.89 21.89
C SER A 3 1.33 -3.66 21.09
N TRP A 4 1.69 -2.57 21.74
CA TRP A 4 2.22 -1.36 21.09
C TRP A 4 3.37 -1.65 20.12
N ARG A 5 4.18 -2.67 20.42
CA ARG A 5 5.25 -3.14 19.54
C ARG A 5 4.70 -3.63 18.19
N ARG A 6 3.61 -4.41 18.18
CA ARG A 6 3.01 -4.90 16.92
C ARG A 6 2.41 -3.75 16.10
N ILE A 7 1.73 -2.80 16.76
CA ILE A 7 1.19 -1.61 16.08
C ILE A 7 2.31 -0.83 15.41
N LEU A 8 3.42 -0.59 16.11
CA LEU A 8 4.58 0.10 15.55
C LEU A 8 5.18 -0.65 14.36
N LEU A 9 5.34 -1.98 14.46
CA LEU A 9 5.86 -2.80 13.36
C LEU A 9 4.95 -2.76 12.14
N LEU A 10 3.63 -2.79 12.33
CA LEU A 10 2.65 -2.64 11.26
C LEU A 10 2.75 -1.26 10.59
N CYS A 11 2.83 -0.18 11.38
CA CYS A 11 3.03 1.17 10.85
C CYS A 11 4.30 1.27 10.00
N ILE A 12 5.40 0.69 10.49
CA ILE A 12 6.68 0.69 9.77
C ILE A 12 6.58 -0.13 8.48
N ALA A 13 5.97 -1.33 8.55
CA ALA A 13 5.83 -2.20 7.39
C ALA A 13 5.04 -1.51 6.27
N ILE A 14 3.89 -0.91 6.59
CA ILE A 14 3.06 -0.17 5.63
C ILE A 14 3.81 1.05 5.09
N THR A 15 4.50 1.81 5.95
CA THR A 15 5.30 2.96 5.50
C THR A 15 6.41 2.53 4.53
N VAL A 16 7.07 1.40 4.77
CA VAL A 16 8.12 0.91 3.86
C VAL A 16 7.53 0.38 2.55
N HIS A 17 6.34 -0.23 2.59
CA HIS A 17 5.62 -0.71 1.40
C HIS A 17 5.25 0.42 0.44
N ASN A 18 4.87 1.57 0.99
CA ASN A 18 4.48 2.76 0.23
C ASN A 18 5.63 3.38 -0.58
N ILE A 19 6.90 3.04 -0.29
CA ILE A 19 8.05 3.58 -1.05
C ILE A 19 8.06 3.05 -2.49
N PRO A 20 8.05 1.72 -2.74
CA PRO A 20 7.90 1.14 -4.07
C PRO A 20 6.70 1.66 -4.86
N GLU A 21 5.55 1.87 -4.21
CA GLU A 21 4.34 2.38 -4.85
C GLU A 21 4.52 3.83 -5.33
N GLY A 22 5.02 4.71 -4.44
CA GLY A 22 5.35 6.07 -4.81
C GLY A 22 6.35 6.12 -5.96
N LEU A 23 7.42 5.30 -5.90
CA LEU A 23 8.38 5.16 -7.00
C LEU A 23 7.73 4.70 -8.29
N ALA A 24 6.79 3.73 -8.25
CA ALA A 24 6.10 3.23 -9.43
C ALA A 24 5.24 4.33 -10.09
N VAL A 25 4.50 5.12 -9.29
CA VAL A 25 3.77 6.29 -9.79
C VAL A 25 4.72 7.30 -10.43
N GLY A 26 5.81 7.65 -9.73
CA GLY A 26 6.81 8.61 -10.21
C GLY A 26 7.48 8.19 -11.52
N VAL A 27 7.92 6.93 -11.61
CA VAL A 27 8.50 6.37 -12.83
C VAL A 27 7.46 6.33 -13.95
N GLY A 28 6.22 5.94 -13.66
CA GLY A 28 5.13 5.95 -14.65
C GLY A 28 4.96 7.32 -15.30
N PHE A 29 4.90 8.40 -14.51
CA PHE A 29 4.81 9.76 -15.04
C PHE A 29 6.12 10.24 -15.69
N GLY A 30 7.29 9.92 -15.12
CA GLY A 30 8.59 10.33 -15.66
C GLY A 30 9.01 9.58 -16.93
N ALA A 31 8.39 8.44 -17.23
CA ALA A 31 8.63 7.65 -18.43
C ALA A 31 7.75 8.03 -19.62
N ILE A 32 6.77 8.94 -19.45
CA ILE A 32 5.82 9.31 -20.51
C ILE A 32 6.57 9.71 -21.78
N GLY A 33 6.23 9.05 -22.89
CA GLY A 33 6.83 9.28 -24.21
C GLY A 33 8.17 8.58 -24.46
N LYS A 34 8.73 7.86 -23.48
CA LYS A 34 9.95 7.03 -23.68
C LYS A 34 9.67 5.74 -24.44
N THR A 35 8.47 5.18 -24.28
CA THR A 35 8.00 3.99 -25.00
C THR A 35 6.55 4.19 -25.46
N PRO A 36 6.07 3.44 -26.47
CA PRO A 36 4.68 3.51 -26.90
C PRO A 36 3.67 3.20 -25.79
N SER A 37 4.07 2.42 -24.79
CA SER A 37 3.24 2.01 -23.65
C SER A 37 3.28 2.99 -22.47
N ALA A 38 4.31 3.84 -22.39
CA ALA A 38 4.43 4.86 -21.36
C ALA A 38 3.63 6.11 -21.78
N THR A 39 2.33 6.07 -21.53
CA THR A 39 1.39 7.15 -21.87
C THR A 39 0.91 7.86 -20.61
N LEU A 40 0.34 9.05 -20.78
CA LEU A 40 -0.31 9.76 -19.68
C LEU A 40 -1.48 8.93 -19.10
N GLU A 41 -2.17 8.19 -19.95
CA GLU A 41 -3.27 7.31 -19.56
C GLU A 41 -2.79 6.17 -18.67
N SER A 42 -1.72 5.45 -19.04
CA SER A 42 -1.19 4.36 -18.21
C SER A 42 -0.65 4.86 -16.87
N ALA A 43 0.09 5.99 -16.87
CA ALA A 43 0.57 6.61 -15.64
C ALA A 43 -0.56 7.08 -14.70
N ARG A 44 -1.61 7.72 -15.27
CA ARG A 44 -2.79 8.16 -14.53
C ARG A 44 -3.53 6.97 -13.93
N ASN A 45 -3.76 5.93 -14.71
CA ASN A 45 -4.52 4.77 -14.27
C ASN A 45 -3.78 4.02 -13.15
N LEU A 46 -2.46 3.87 -13.27
CA LEU A 46 -1.61 3.33 -12.19
C LEU A 46 -1.75 4.15 -10.89
N ALA A 47 -1.67 5.47 -10.98
CA ALA A 47 -1.79 6.36 -9.82
C ALA A 47 -3.17 6.27 -9.16
N ILE A 48 -4.23 6.11 -9.95
CA ILE A 48 -5.59 5.89 -9.43
C ILE A 48 -5.68 4.54 -8.72
N GLY A 49 -5.14 3.47 -9.33
CA GLY A 49 -5.14 2.13 -8.75
C GLY A 49 -4.47 2.11 -7.37
N ILE A 50 -3.26 2.66 -7.29
CA ILE A 50 -2.50 2.82 -6.04
C ILE A 50 -3.28 3.71 -5.04
N GLY A 51 -3.83 4.84 -5.48
CA GLY A 51 -4.63 5.70 -4.61
C GLY A 51 -5.84 4.99 -3.97
N ILE A 52 -6.47 4.05 -4.68
CA ILE A 52 -7.64 3.32 -4.17
C ILE A 52 -7.24 2.31 -3.08
N GLN A 53 -6.16 1.54 -3.25
CA GLN A 53 -5.71 0.58 -2.22
C GLN A 53 -5.09 1.25 -0.98
N ASN A 54 -4.51 2.44 -1.15
CA ASN A 54 -3.83 3.12 -0.04
C ASN A 54 -4.84 3.65 0.99
N PHE A 55 -6.12 3.76 0.61
CA PHE A 55 -7.19 4.05 1.56
C PHE A 55 -7.41 2.89 2.57
N PRO A 56 -7.67 1.63 2.15
CA PRO A 56 -7.61 0.47 3.04
C PRO A 56 -6.32 0.35 3.86
N GLU A 57 -5.15 0.62 3.29
CA GLU A 57 -3.87 0.53 4.03
C GLU A 57 -3.74 1.60 5.12
N GLY A 58 -4.11 2.85 4.82
CA GLY A 58 -4.17 3.91 5.82
C GLY A 58 -5.14 3.60 6.97
N LEU A 59 -6.25 2.90 6.67
CA LEU A 59 -7.15 2.38 7.70
C LEU A 59 -6.54 1.23 8.50
N ALA A 60 -5.73 0.37 7.87
CA ALA A 60 -5.01 -0.72 8.55
C ALA A 60 -4.00 -0.18 9.58
N VAL A 61 -3.46 1.03 9.38
CA VAL A 61 -2.68 1.76 10.41
C VAL A 61 -3.57 2.44 11.45
N SER A 62 -4.66 3.07 11.01
CA SER A 62 -5.51 3.90 11.87
C SER A 62 -6.33 3.10 12.88
N LEU A 63 -6.89 1.95 12.48
CA LEU A 63 -7.80 1.15 13.31
C LEU A 63 -7.10 0.53 14.54
N PRO A 64 -5.89 -0.05 14.43
CA PRO A 64 -5.15 -0.53 15.61
C PRO A 64 -4.78 0.59 16.58
N LEU A 65 -4.37 1.76 16.09
CA LEU A 65 -4.09 2.93 16.94
C LEU A 65 -5.33 3.36 17.72
N ARG A 66 -6.49 3.37 17.05
CA ARG A 66 -7.78 3.65 17.69
C ARG A 66 -8.12 2.60 18.74
N ALA A 67 -7.93 1.33 18.43
CA ALA A 67 -8.16 0.22 19.36
C ALA A 67 -7.23 0.27 20.58
N ALA A 68 -6.03 0.84 20.44
CA ALA A 68 -5.10 1.09 21.54
C ALA A 68 -5.44 2.32 22.40
N GLY A 69 -6.59 2.96 22.18
CA GLY A 69 -7.09 4.08 22.98
C GLY A 69 -6.77 5.46 22.42
N MET A 70 -6.17 5.56 21.23
CA MET A 70 -5.91 6.86 20.59
C MET A 70 -7.20 7.52 20.10
N GLY A 71 -7.24 8.86 20.09
CA GLY A 71 -8.35 9.62 19.51
C GLY A 71 -8.52 9.33 18.02
N VAL A 72 -9.77 9.39 17.52
CA VAL A 72 -10.11 9.09 16.11
C VAL A 72 -9.27 9.92 15.15
N TRP A 73 -9.27 11.24 15.31
CA TRP A 73 -8.53 12.16 14.45
C TRP A 73 -7.02 11.94 14.48
N LYS A 74 -6.47 11.63 15.65
CA LYS A 74 -5.04 11.35 15.78
C LYS A 74 -4.66 10.03 15.11
N SER A 75 -5.54 9.03 15.19
CA SER A 75 -5.33 7.74 14.54
C SER A 75 -5.38 7.87 13.01
N LEU A 76 -6.38 8.59 12.49
CA LEU A 76 -6.47 8.91 11.05
C LEU A 76 -5.27 9.72 10.56
N TRP A 77 -4.79 10.67 11.37
CA TRP A 77 -3.58 11.43 11.04
C TRP A 77 -2.37 10.52 10.88
N TYR A 78 -2.14 9.57 11.79
CA TYR A 78 -1.03 8.62 11.64
C TYR A 78 -1.20 7.69 10.43
N GLY A 79 -2.44 7.30 10.10
CA GLY A 79 -2.72 6.59 8.86
C GLY A 79 -2.28 7.40 7.63
N GLN A 80 -2.67 8.66 7.54
CA GLN A 80 -2.23 9.55 6.45
C GLN A 80 -0.70 9.73 6.44
N LEU A 81 -0.09 9.92 7.60
CA LEU A 81 1.36 10.10 7.73
C LEU A 81 2.14 8.88 7.24
N SER A 82 1.60 7.67 7.38
CA SER A 82 2.24 6.45 6.85
C SER A 82 2.33 6.43 5.31
N GLY A 83 1.41 7.11 4.62
CA GLY A 83 1.42 7.29 3.16
C GLY A 83 2.24 8.50 2.68
N MET A 84 2.69 9.39 3.56
CA MET A 84 3.43 10.60 3.15
C MET A 84 4.80 10.32 2.51
N VAL A 85 5.26 9.08 2.56
CA VAL A 85 6.48 8.68 1.84
C VAL A 85 6.25 8.59 0.33
N GLU A 86 5.02 8.33 -0.14
CA GLU A 86 4.72 8.15 -1.56
C GLU A 86 4.98 9.39 -2.40
N PRO A 87 4.57 10.62 -2.00
CA PRO A 87 4.85 11.81 -2.81
C PRO A 87 6.35 12.09 -2.93
N LEU A 88 7.12 11.80 -1.87
CA LEU A 88 8.58 11.94 -1.88
C LEU A 88 9.19 10.91 -2.82
N ALA A 89 8.82 9.63 -2.66
CA ALA A 89 9.26 8.54 -3.50
C ALA A 89 8.88 8.75 -4.97
N GLY A 90 7.69 9.28 -5.26
CA GLY A 90 7.23 9.61 -6.61
C GLY A 90 7.98 10.77 -7.23
N LEU A 91 8.32 11.80 -6.47
CA LEU A 91 9.21 12.85 -6.95
C LEU A 91 10.60 12.29 -7.32
N PHE A 92 11.17 11.44 -6.45
CA PHE A 92 12.43 10.77 -6.74
C PHE A 92 12.32 9.85 -7.97
N GLY A 93 11.26 9.06 -8.09
CA GLY A 93 11.01 8.17 -9.23
C GLY A 93 10.91 8.95 -10.55
N THR A 94 10.28 10.11 -10.53
CA THR A 94 10.14 10.99 -11.71
C THR A 94 11.48 11.59 -12.15
N ILE A 95 12.35 11.97 -11.21
CA ILE A 95 13.66 12.59 -11.52
C ILE A 95 14.69 11.52 -11.89
N ALA A 96 14.64 10.37 -11.24
CA ALA A 96 15.65 9.31 -11.34
C ALA A 96 15.17 8.10 -12.17
N VAL A 97 14.27 8.29 -13.14
CA VAL A 97 13.63 7.21 -13.91
C VAL A 97 14.64 6.19 -14.44
N VAL A 98 15.76 6.64 -15.02
CA VAL A 98 16.79 5.76 -15.61
C VAL A 98 17.39 4.80 -14.58
N VAL A 99 17.47 5.21 -13.30
CA VAL A 99 17.99 4.40 -12.19
C VAL A 99 16.87 3.59 -11.52
N ALA A 100 15.68 4.19 -11.37
CA ALA A 100 14.57 3.59 -10.66
C ALA A 100 13.87 2.49 -11.47
N GLU A 101 13.68 2.68 -12.78
CA GLU A 101 12.94 1.77 -13.66
C GLU A 101 13.49 0.33 -13.65
N PRO A 102 14.81 0.06 -13.76
CA PRO A 102 15.33 -1.30 -13.68
C PRO A 102 15.24 -1.93 -12.28
N LEU A 103 15.15 -1.11 -11.22
CA LEU A 103 15.08 -1.56 -9.83
C LEU A 103 13.65 -1.82 -9.37
N LEU A 104 12.66 -1.19 -10.00
CA LEU A 104 11.25 -1.27 -9.62
C LEU A 104 10.70 -2.70 -9.51
N PRO A 105 10.94 -3.63 -10.46
CA PRO A 105 10.40 -4.99 -10.34
C PRO A 105 10.89 -5.72 -9.08
N TYR A 106 12.14 -5.47 -8.68
CA TYR A 106 12.73 -6.05 -7.47
C TYR A 106 12.16 -5.38 -6.21
N ALA A 107 12.02 -4.06 -6.23
CA ALA A 107 11.45 -3.31 -5.12
C ALA A 107 9.97 -3.70 -4.89
N LEU A 108 9.16 -3.75 -5.94
CA LEU A 108 7.75 -4.13 -5.89
C LEU A 108 7.56 -5.59 -5.47
N SER A 109 8.35 -6.52 -6.01
CA SER A 109 8.25 -7.94 -5.60
C SER A 109 8.65 -8.17 -4.15
N PHE A 110 9.69 -7.48 -3.66
CA PHE A 110 10.05 -7.48 -2.24
C PHE A 110 8.93 -6.92 -1.36
N ALA A 111 8.35 -5.79 -1.76
CA ALA A 111 7.26 -5.14 -1.04
C ALA A 111 6.02 -6.03 -0.98
N ALA A 112 5.63 -6.64 -2.11
CA ALA A 112 4.52 -7.56 -2.19
C ALA A 112 4.72 -8.78 -1.28
N GLY A 113 5.93 -9.37 -1.28
CA GLY A 113 6.26 -10.48 -0.38
C GLY A 113 6.16 -10.10 1.09
N ALA A 114 6.63 -8.90 1.47
CA ALA A 114 6.51 -8.39 2.82
C ALA A 114 5.04 -8.22 3.25
N MET A 115 4.18 -7.69 2.38
CA MET A 115 2.75 -7.53 2.70
C MET A 115 2.00 -8.86 2.78
N VAL A 116 2.34 -9.84 1.93
CA VAL A 116 1.81 -11.19 2.07
C VAL A 116 2.17 -11.78 3.44
N TYR A 117 3.40 -11.61 3.90
CA TYR A 117 3.81 -12.03 5.25
C TYR A 117 3.00 -11.33 6.35
N VAL A 118 2.87 -10.00 6.30
CA VAL A 118 2.09 -9.22 7.29
C VAL A 118 0.62 -9.67 7.32
N VAL A 119 0.01 -9.91 6.14
CA VAL A 119 -1.37 -10.37 6.06
C VAL A 119 -1.55 -11.76 6.69
N LEU A 120 -0.66 -12.70 6.35
CA LEU A 120 -0.78 -14.10 6.77
C LEU A 120 -0.35 -14.34 8.22
N ASP A 121 0.68 -13.65 8.71
CA ASP A 121 1.26 -13.89 10.04
C ASP A 121 0.64 -13.00 11.12
N ASP A 122 0.16 -11.80 10.74
CA ASP A 122 -0.46 -10.86 11.68
C ASP A 122 -1.97 -10.66 11.45
N LEU A 123 -2.38 -10.13 10.30
CA LEU A 123 -3.77 -9.64 10.13
C LEU A 123 -4.83 -10.75 10.16
N VAL A 124 -4.62 -11.84 9.42
CA VAL A 124 -5.56 -12.99 9.38
C VAL A 124 -5.62 -13.71 10.73
N PRO A 125 -4.49 -14.07 11.37
CA PRO A 125 -4.51 -14.66 12.71
C PRO A 125 -5.16 -13.77 13.77
N GLU A 126 -4.95 -12.45 13.72
CA GLU A 126 -5.58 -11.52 14.66
C GLU A 126 -7.11 -11.47 14.49
N ALA A 127 -7.60 -11.40 13.25
CA ALA A 127 -9.03 -11.40 12.99
C ALA A 127 -9.69 -12.72 13.45
N ASN A 128 -8.98 -13.85 13.29
CA ASN A 128 -9.42 -15.15 13.81
C ASN A 128 -9.49 -15.16 15.34
N GLN A 129 -8.48 -14.63 16.03
CA GLN A 129 -8.46 -14.53 17.50
C GLN A 129 -9.57 -13.65 18.06
N CYS A 130 -10.01 -12.64 17.29
CA CYS A 130 -11.16 -11.80 17.63
C CYS A 130 -12.53 -12.46 17.34
N GLY A 131 -12.56 -13.73 16.93
CA GLY A 131 -13.80 -14.45 16.60
C GLY A 131 -14.39 -14.14 15.21
N ASN A 132 -13.68 -13.37 14.39
CA ASN A 132 -14.17 -12.88 13.09
C ASN A 132 -13.64 -13.69 11.90
N GLY A 133 -13.19 -14.93 12.09
CA GLY A 133 -12.43 -15.66 11.06
C GLY A 133 -13.15 -15.86 9.73
N LYS A 134 -14.44 -16.20 9.75
CA LYS A 134 -15.25 -16.34 8.53
C LYS A 134 -15.43 -15.00 7.82
N LEU A 135 -15.69 -13.93 8.59
CA LEU A 135 -15.84 -12.58 8.04
C LEU A 135 -14.52 -12.08 7.43
N SER A 136 -13.39 -12.32 8.11
CA SER A 136 -12.06 -11.98 7.63
C SER A 136 -11.73 -12.67 6.31
N SER A 137 -12.03 -13.97 6.21
CA SER A 137 -11.80 -14.73 4.97
C SER A 137 -12.63 -14.19 3.80
N VAL A 138 -13.92 -13.91 4.04
CA VAL A 138 -14.80 -13.33 3.01
C VAL A 138 -14.34 -11.92 2.62
N ALA A 139 -13.98 -11.09 3.59
CA ALA A 139 -13.48 -9.74 3.33
C ALA A 139 -12.15 -9.75 2.57
N ALA A 140 -11.25 -10.70 2.86
CA ALA A 140 -9.99 -10.87 2.13
C ALA A 140 -10.24 -11.28 0.67
N VAL A 141 -11.13 -12.24 0.41
CA VAL A 141 -11.50 -12.64 -0.96
C VAL A 141 -12.15 -11.48 -1.70
N PHE A 142 -13.07 -10.76 -1.05
CA PHE A 142 -13.72 -9.59 -1.64
C PHE A 142 -12.70 -8.49 -1.99
N GLY A 143 -11.80 -8.16 -1.05
CA GLY A 143 -10.73 -7.19 -1.27
C GLY A 143 -9.80 -7.60 -2.40
N PHE A 144 -9.42 -8.88 -2.46
CA PHE A 144 -8.62 -9.42 -3.56
C PHE A 144 -9.32 -9.27 -4.92
N ILE A 145 -10.60 -9.64 -5.01
CA ILE A 145 -11.38 -9.49 -6.25
C ILE A 145 -11.46 -8.02 -6.67
N VAL A 146 -11.73 -7.10 -5.74
CA VAL A 146 -11.77 -5.66 -6.02
C VAL A 146 -10.42 -5.19 -6.56
N MET A 147 -9.32 -5.57 -5.91
CA MET A 147 -7.98 -5.17 -6.35
C MET A 147 -7.59 -5.74 -7.70
N MET A 148 -7.87 -7.03 -7.96
CA MET A 148 -7.63 -7.63 -9.27
C MET A 148 -8.50 -7.03 -10.37
N SER A 149 -9.74 -6.64 -10.04
CA SER A 149 -10.61 -5.95 -11.00
C SER A 149 -10.10 -4.55 -11.32
N LEU A 150 -9.54 -3.84 -10.34
CA LEU A 150 -8.92 -2.54 -10.53
C LEU A 150 -7.63 -2.65 -11.35
N ASP A 151 -6.77 -3.64 -11.06
CA ASP A 151 -5.54 -3.89 -11.81
C ASP A 151 -5.82 -4.16 -13.29
N VAL A 152 -6.77 -5.06 -13.60
CA VAL A 152 -7.15 -5.37 -14.99
C VAL A 152 -7.95 -4.23 -15.64
N GLY A 153 -8.73 -3.47 -14.88
CA GLY A 153 -9.58 -2.40 -15.40
C GLY A 153 -8.84 -1.08 -15.63
N LEU A 154 -7.75 -0.85 -14.91
CA LEU A 154 -6.92 0.35 -14.99
C LEU A 154 -5.60 0.10 -15.75
N GLY A 155 -5.08 -1.13 -15.74
CA GLY A 155 -3.85 -1.56 -16.42
C GLY A 155 -3.97 -1.73 -17.93
#